data_AF-A0A258K0X6-F1
#
_entry.id   AF-A0A258K0X6-F1
#
_cell.length_a   1.000
_cell.length_b   1.000
_cell.length_c   1.000
_cell.angle_alpha   90.00
_cell.angle_beta   90.00
_cell.angle_gamma   90.00
#
_symmetry.space_group_name_H-M   'P 1'
#
loop_
_entity.id
_entity.type
_entity.pdbx_description
1 polymer ?
#
loop_
_entity_poly.entity_id
_entity_poly.type
_entity_poly.pdbx_seq_one_letter_code
_entity_poly.pdbx_strand_id
1 'polypeptide(L)'
;MLMRWAGYLEAGPEAGSNRRQRPLVPTYRMMDVQILRWRAILSSLALLHPPSKKAVELIEDPVFGKMLIRQMGARFEAGFRLRHYAPEAILFAERDAGILIAWQLLVSGGEGDVFPPEMPVPVPVAALARQFFVSRAHVLKLLREAEQLGMIRRTPSASGSVQLLPPMRETMLNLFAAIFAGFADAVEDALAEYEGRQPSAVPKVDFRSVPPEATPFSF
;
A
#
# COMPACT_ATOMS: atom_id res chain seq x y z
N MET A 1 -15.79 -3.13 -12.47
CA MET A 1 -16.71 -2.05 -12.88
C MET A 1 -16.45 -0.76 -12.13
N LEU A 2 -16.42 -0.75 -10.78
CA LEU A 2 -16.21 0.48 -9.98
C LEU A 2 -14.93 1.25 -10.32
N MET A 3 -13.78 0.58 -10.41
CA MET A 3 -12.49 1.24 -10.72
C MET A 3 -12.47 1.92 -12.11
N ARG A 4 -13.19 1.37 -13.09
CA ARG A 4 -13.35 1.97 -14.41
C ARG A 4 -14.33 3.14 -14.38
N TRP A 5 -15.46 2.99 -13.70
CA TRP A 5 -16.43 4.07 -13.51
C TRP A 5 -15.83 5.26 -12.75
N ALA A 6 -15.00 4.99 -11.73
CA ALA A 6 -14.29 6.00 -10.96
C ALA A 6 -13.10 6.64 -11.72
N GLY A 7 -12.84 6.20 -12.96
CA GLY A 7 -11.79 6.76 -13.83
C GLY A 7 -10.36 6.37 -13.43
N TYR A 8 -10.17 5.25 -12.72
CA TYR A 8 -8.84 4.71 -12.41
C TYR A 8 -8.36 3.73 -13.48
N LEU A 9 -9.27 2.98 -14.11
CA LEU A 9 -8.95 2.03 -15.18
C LEU A 9 -9.68 2.39 -16.47
N GLU A 10 -9.06 2.09 -17.60
CA GLU A 10 -9.66 2.20 -18.93
C GLU A 10 -9.38 0.96 -19.79
N ALA A 11 -10.04 0.86 -20.94
CA ALA A 11 -9.78 -0.21 -21.88
C ALA A 11 -8.47 0.09 -22.64
N GLY A 12 -7.51 -0.81 -22.52
CA GLY A 12 -6.26 -0.75 -23.26
C GLY A 12 -6.39 -1.21 -24.71
N PRO A 13 -5.29 -1.15 -25.48
CA PRO A 13 -5.24 -1.65 -26.84
C PRO A 13 -5.52 -3.14 -26.90
N GLU A 14 -6.00 -3.64 -28.05
CA GLU A 14 -6.17 -5.09 -28.27
C GLU A 14 -4.84 -5.80 -28.03
N ALA A 15 -4.85 -6.81 -27.14
CA ALA A 15 -3.66 -7.55 -26.77
C ALA A 15 -3.84 -9.04 -27.11
N GLY A 16 -2.84 -9.63 -27.75
CA GLY A 16 -2.78 -11.05 -28.10
C GLY A 16 -3.52 -11.45 -29.38
N SER A 17 -3.58 -12.76 -29.65
CA SER A 17 -4.21 -13.33 -30.85
C SER A 17 -5.74 -13.25 -30.83
N ASN A 18 -6.34 -12.96 -29.67
CA ASN A 18 -7.78 -12.86 -29.48
C ASN A 18 -8.24 -11.40 -29.43
N ARG A 19 -8.63 -10.85 -30.59
CA ARG A 19 -9.15 -9.48 -30.78
C ARG A 19 -10.37 -9.11 -29.90
N ARG A 20 -10.94 -10.07 -29.17
CA ARG A 20 -12.04 -9.83 -28.22
C ARG A 20 -11.55 -9.45 -26.82
N GLN A 21 -10.25 -9.55 -26.53
CA GLN A 21 -9.69 -9.18 -25.25
C GLN A 21 -9.16 -7.74 -25.30
N ARG A 22 -9.83 -6.87 -24.55
CA ARG A 22 -9.34 -5.52 -24.24
C ARG A 22 -8.90 -5.49 -22.77
N PRO A 23 -7.60 -5.59 -22.48
CA PRO A 23 -7.10 -5.56 -21.10
C PRO A 23 -7.46 -4.22 -20.45
N LEU A 24 -7.59 -4.22 -19.13
CA LEU A 24 -7.72 -2.98 -18.37
C LEU A 24 -6.33 -2.40 -18.12
N VAL A 25 -6.14 -1.12 -18.44
CA VAL A 25 -4.89 -0.40 -18.20
C VAL A 25 -5.11 0.72 -17.17
N PRO A 26 -4.12 1.05 -16.34
CA PRO A 26 -4.22 2.16 -15.40
C PRO A 26 -4.23 3.48 -16.16
N THR A 27 -5.12 4.37 -15.74
CA THR A 27 -5.12 5.79 -16.17
C THR A 27 -4.02 6.56 -15.44
N TYR A 28 -3.69 7.76 -15.91
CA TYR A 28 -2.81 8.69 -15.19
C TYR A 28 -3.28 8.94 -13.75
N ARG A 29 -4.59 9.05 -13.54
CA ARG A 29 -5.16 9.22 -12.20
C ARG A 29 -4.80 8.07 -11.26
N MET A 30 -4.83 6.83 -11.76
CA MET A 30 -4.42 5.67 -10.97
C MET A 30 -2.91 5.66 -10.71
N MET A 31 -2.12 6.04 -11.72
CA MET A 31 -0.67 6.15 -11.57
C MET A 31 -0.29 7.20 -10.53
N ASP A 32 -0.93 8.38 -10.52
CA ASP A 32 -0.66 9.45 -9.55
C ASP A 32 -0.92 9.01 -8.11
N VAL A 33 -2.04 8.32 -7.88
CA VAL A 33 -2.37 7.76 -6.54
C VAL A 33 -1.36 6.69 -6.13
N GLN A 34 -0.91 5.87 -7.07
CA GLN A 34 0.10 4.85 -6.80
C GLN A 34 1.45 5.48 -6.46
N ILE A 35 1.89 6.50 -7.21
CA ILE A 35 3.13 7.24 -6.95
C ILE A 35 3.06 7.92 -5.59
N LEU A 36 1.92 8.54 -5.23
CA LEU A 36 1.72 9.16 -3.92
C LEU A 36 1.91 8.13 -2.79
N ARG A 37 1.30 6.96 -2.93
CA ARG A 37 1.42 5.87 -1.95
C ARG A 37 2.86 5.36 -1.85
N TRP A 38 3.53 5.15 -2.98
CA TRP A 38 4.90 4.66 -3.02
C TRP A 38 5.88 5.68 -2.46
N ARG A 39 5.69 6.97 -2.74
CA ARG A 39 6.47 8.04 -2.14
C ARG A 39 6.38 8.01 -0.63
N ALA A 40 5.19 7.82 -0.05
CA ALA A 40 5.04 7.72 1.39
C ALA A 40 5.86 6.54 1.97
N ILE A 41 5.74 5.35 1.36
CA ILE A 41 6.49 4.15 1.79
C ILE A 41 8.00 4.37 1.67
N LEU A 42 8.47 4.83 0.51
CA LEU A 42 9.88 5.06 0.22
C LEU A 42 10.48 6.15 1.11
N SER A 43 9.72 7.21 1.43
CA SER A 43 10.17 8.27 2.33
C SER A 43 10.34 7.76 3.76
N SER A 44 9.43 6.91 4.24
CA SER A 44 9.60 6.23 5.53
C SER A 44 10.80 5.29 5.51
N LEU A 45 10.95 4.51 4.44
CA LEU A 45 12.06 3.57 4.29
C LEU A 45 13.43 4.27 4.19
N ALA A 46 13.49 5.45 3.58
CA ALA A 46 14.71 6.26 3.44
C ALA A 46 15.33 6.69 4.78
N LEU A 47 14.57 6.61 5.89
CA LEU A 47 15.09 6.81 7.25
C LEU A 47 15.99 5.64 7.72
N LEU A 48 15.79 4.44 7.17
CA LEU A 48 16.46 3.21 7.57
C LEU A 48 17.37 2.62 6.47
N HIS A 49 17.05 2.91 5.20
CA HIS A 49 17.69 2.33 4.03
C HIS A 49 18.15 3.46 3.08
N PRO A 50 19.44 3.87 3.15
CA PRO A 50 19.94 5.03 2.40
C PRO A 50 19.66 5.04 0.89
N PRO A 51 19.74 3.91 0.14
CA PRO A 51 19.41 3.90 -1.29
C PRO A 51 17.99 4.38 -1.60
N SER A 52 17.04 4.20 -0.67
CA SER A 52 15.65 4.64 -0.87
C SER A 52 15.51 6.16 -0.97
N LYS A 53 16.48 6.96 -0.50
CA LYS A 53 16.50 8.41 -0.78
C LYS A 53 16.51 8.69 -2.27
N LYS A 54 17.34 7.95 -3.02
CA LYS A 54 17.42 8.12 -4.47
C LYS A 54 16.15 7.66 -5.16
N ALA A 55 15.54 6.57 -4.68
CA ALA A 55 14.26 6.09 -5.19
C ALA A 55 13.13 7.12 -4.99
N VAL A 56 13.11 7.87 -3.88
CA VAL A 56 12.14 8.96 -3.68
C VAL A 56 12.27 10.05 -4.73
N GLU A 57 13.50 10.43 -5.10
CA GLU A 57 13.76 11.43 -6.15
C GLU A 57 13.31 10.95 -7.54
N LEU A 58 13.45 9.65 -7.80
CA LEU A 58 13.19 9.05 -9.12
C LEU A 58 11.76 8.52 -9.28
N ILE A 59 10.92 8.53 -8.24
CA ILE A 59 9.61 7.84 -8.26
C ILE A 59 8.62 8.39 -9.30
N GLU A 60 8.81 9.63 -9.77
CA GLU A 60 8.01 10.23 -10.84
C GLU A 60 8.57 9.94 -12.24
N ASP A 61 9.80 9.44 -12.34
CA ASP A 61 10.36 8.99 -13.62
C ASP A 61 9.71 7.66 -14.01
N PRO A 62 8.97 7.59 -15.13
CA PRO A 62 8.30 6.36 -15.53
C PRO A 62 9.28 5.24 -15.90
N VAL A 63 10.52 5.54 -16.28
CA VAL A 63 11.54 4.53 -16.56
C VAL A 63 11.91 3.83 -15.27
N PHE A 64 12.21 4.59 -14.22
CA PHE A 64 12.48 4.04 -12.89
C PHE A 64 11.25 3.32 -12.33
N GLY A 65 10.06 3.92 -12.45
CA GLY A 65 8.80 3.31 -12.00
C GLY A 65 8.54 1.94 -12.64
N LYS A 66 8.78 1.77 -13.95
CA LYS A 66 8.70 0.46 -14.64
C LYS A 66 9.66 -0.56 -14.04
N MET A 67 10.91 -0.16 -13.80
CA MET A 67 11.93 -1.04 -13.22
C MET A 67 11.54 -1.47 -11.81
N LEU A 68 11.12 -0.54 -10.97
CA LEU A 68 10.67 -0.84 -9.62
C LEU A 68 9.47 -1.80 -9.61
N ILE A 69 8.46 -1.57 -10.46
CA ILE A 69 7.33 -2.50 -10.63
C ILE A 69 7.82 -3.89 -11.06
N ARG A 70 8.74 -3.96 -12.01
CA ARG A 70 9.31 -5.23 -12.49
C ARG A 70 10.05 -5.97 -11.39
N GLN A 71 10.88 -5.28 -10.61
CA GLN A 71 11.64 -5.87 -9.51
C GLN A 71 10.74 -6.34 -8.35
N MET A 72 9.65 -5.61 -8.08
CA MET A 72 8.61 -6.06 -7.15
C MET A 72 7.85 -7.28 -7.70
N GLY A 73 7.54 -7.28 -9.00
CA GLY A 73 6.89 -8.39 -9.69
C GLY A 73 7.71 -9.67 -9.64
N ALA A 74 9.01 -9.59 -9.94
CA ALA A 74 9.93 -10.73 -9.89
C ALA A 74 9.98 -11.38 -8.50
N ARG A 75 9.97 -10.58 -7.43
CA ARG A 75 9.90 -11.09 -6.04
C ARG A 75 8.59 -11.80 -5.75
N PHE A 76 7.48 -11.26 -6.25
CA PHE A 76 6.18 -11.91 -6.14
C PHE A 76 6.16 -13.24 -6.91
N GLU A 77 6.72 -13.30 -8.12
CA GLU A 77 6.85 -14.54 -8.89
C GLU A 77 7.75 -15.57 -8.18
N ALA A 78 8.81 -15.10 -7.51
CA ALA A 78 9.69 -15.92 -6.68
C ALA A 78 9.07 -16.38 -5.34
N GLY A 79 7.81 -16.02 -5.05
CA GLY A 79 7.07 -16.53 -3.90
C GLY A 79 7.00 -15.60 -2.69
N PHE A 80 7.54 -14.37 -2.77
CA PHE A 80 7.38 -13.38 -1.70
C PHE A 80 5.90 -13.05 -1.45
N ARG A 81 5.42 -13.21 -0.22
CA ARG A 81 4.05 -12.85 0.17
C ARG A 81 4.06 -12.22 1.56
N LEU A 82 3.38 -11.08 1.71
CA LEU A 82 3.23 -10.40 3.01
C LEU A 82 2.62 -11.31 4.08
N ARG A 83 1.68 -12.18 3.67
CA ARG A 83 1.01 -13.14 4.56
C ARG A 83 1.95 -14.16 5.22
N HIS A 84 3.16 -14.38 4.68
CA HIS A 84 4.13 -15.29 5.30
C HIS A 84 4.82 -14.65 6.52
N TYR A 85 4.82 -13.32 6.61
CA TYR A 85 5.49 -12.58 7.68
C TYR A 85 4.51 -12.02 8.72
N ALA A 86 3.26 -11.76 8.32
CA ALA A 86 2.18 -11.33 9.19
C ALA A 86 0.88 -12.11 8.89
N PRO A 87 0.84 -13.43 9.14
CA PRO A 87 -0.31 -14.27 8.77
C PRO A 87 -1.59 -13.83 9.46
N GLU A 88 -1.50 -13.31 10.68
CA GLU A 88 -2.63 -12.81 11.42
C GLU A 88 -3.21 -11.50 10.85
N ALA A 89 -2.43 -10.73 10.09
CA ALA A 89 -2.90 -9.52 9.42
C ALA A 89 -3.95 -9.83 8.35
N ILE A 90 -4.06 -11.08 7.90
CA ILE A 90 -5.07 -11.55 6.94
C ILE A 90 -6.49 -11.22 7.44
N LEU A 91 -6.74 -11.32 8.75
CA LEU A 91 -8.04 -10.94 9.34
C LEU A 91 -8.47 -9.54 8.89
N PHE A 92 -7.53 -8.60 8.86
CA PHE A 92 -7.80 -7.21 8.48
C PHE A 92 -7.70 -7.02 6.96
N ALA A 93 -6.75 -7.69 6.31
CA ALA A 93 -6.48 -7.51 4.88
C ALA A 93 -7.60 -8.03 3.98
N GLU A 94 -8.30 -9.09 4.38
CA GLU A 94 -9.39 -9.70 3.57
C GLU A 94 -10.77 -9.08 3.83
N ARG A 95 -10.89 -8.18 4.80
CA ARG A 95 -12.16 -7.52 5.13
C ARG A 95 -12.22 -6.13 4.53
N ASP A 96 -13.40 -5.75 4.04
CA ASP A 96 -13.63 -4.39 3.54
C ASP A 96 -13.22 -3.36 4.58
N ALA A 97 -12.30 -2.46 4.20
CA ALA A 97 -11.67 -1.47 5.07
C ALA A 97 -10.95 -2.01 6.33
N GLY A 98 -10.78 -3.33 6.48
CA GLY A 98 -10.24 -3.92 7.71
C GLY A 98 -8.82 -3.45 8.02
N ILE A 99 -7.96 -3.41 7.01
CA ILE A 99 -6.58 -2.92 7.18
C ILE A 99 -6.52 -1.43 7.48
N LEU A 100 -7.44 -0.64 6.94
CA LEU A 100 -7.54 0.79 7.22
C LEU A 100 -8.01 1.04 8.66
N ILE A 101 -8.95 0.23 9.14
CA ILE A 101 -9.38 0.24 10.55
C ILE A 101 -8.22 -0.14 11.46
N ALA A 102 -7.45 -1.19 11.12
CA ALA A 102 -6.27 -1.59 11.88
C ALA A 102 -5.24 -0.44 11.95
N TRP A 103 -4.91 0.19 10.82
CA TRP A 103 -4.02 1.35 10.80
C TRP A 103 -4.55 2.52 11.62
N GLN A 104 -5.85 2.80 11.56
CA GLN A 104 -6.46 3.84 12.37
C GLN A 104 -6.23 3.57 13.86
N LEU A 105 -6.37 2.33 14.32
CA LEU A 105 -6.08 1.96 15.70
C LEU A 105 -4.61 2.20 16.07
N LEU A 106 -3.67 1.88 15.16
CA LEU A 106 -2.24 2.07 15.38
C LEU A 106 -1.83 3.54 15.51
N VAL A 107 -2.53 4.45 14.84
CA VAL A 107 -2.24 5.90 14.89
C VAL A 107 -3.12 6.66 15.89
N SER A 108 -3.96 5.96 16.65
CA SER A 108 -4.87 6.56 17.64
C SER A 108 -4.27 6.62 19.07
N GLY A 109 -2.97 6.37 19.21
CA GLY A 109 -2.24 6.57 20.47
C GLY A 109 -2.29 8.03 20.93
N GLY A 110 -2.34 8.23 22.25
CA GLY A 110 -2.34 9.56 22.85
C GLY A 110 -0.94 10.17 22.92
N GLU A 111 -0.86 11.42 23.35
CA GLU A 111 0.41 12.09 23.62
C GLU A 111 1.21 11.32 24.70
N GLY A 112 2.48 11.05 24.42
CA GLY A 112 3.38 10.29 25.31
C GLY A 112 3.27 8.77 25.21
N ASP A 113 2.39 8.23 24.36
CA ASP A 113 2.33 6.78 24.09
C ASP A 113 3.42 6.35 23.09
N VAL A 114 3.68 5.05 23.01
CA VAL A 114 4.60 4.44 22.05
C VAL A 114 3.86 4.00 20.78
N PHE A 115 4.62 3.64 19.74
CA PHE A 115 4.07 3.04 18.53
C PHE A 115 4.54 1.57 18.40
N PRO A 116 3.64 0.61 18.18
CA PRO A 116 2.18 0.71 18.30
C PRO A 116 1.71 1.05 19.72
N PRO A 117 0.54 1.69 19.89
CA PRO A 117 0.01 2.13 21.19
C PRO A 117 -0.01 1.03 22.25
N GLU A 118 0.49 1.35 23.45
CA GLU A 118 0.36 0.51 24.63
C GLU A 118 -0.77 0.95 25.55
N MET A 119 -1.26 2.17 25.40
CA MET A 119 -2.44 2.62 26.12
C MET A 119 -3.73 2.27 25.35
N PRO A 120 -4.89 2.18 26.03
CA PRO A 120 -6.15 1.99 25.34
C PRO A 120 -6.44 3.10 24.33
N VAL A 121 -6.76 2.72 23.10
CA VAL A 121 -7.10 3.67 22.03
C VAL A 121 -8.62 3.78 21.86
N PRO A 122 -9.14 4.98 21.54
CA PRO A 122 -10.57 5.16 21.30
C PRO A 122 -11.01 4.43 20.03
N VAL A 123 -12.20 3.83 20.07
CA VAL A 123 -12.80 3.17 18.91
C VAL A 123 -14.19 3.73 18.63
N PRO A 124 -14.27 4.92 18.00
CA PRO A 124 -15.55 5.51 17.64
C PRO A 124 -16.15 4.75 16.46
N VAL A 125 -16.84 3.63 16.72
CA VAL A 125 -17.41 2.72 15.72
C VAL A 125 -18.24 3.46 14.67
N ALA A 126 -19.04 4.43 15.08
CA ALA A 126 -19.84 5.23 14.16
C ALA A 126 -19.01 6.13 13.24
N ALA A 127 -17.87 6.65 13.74
CA ALA A 127 -16.95 7.45 12.93
C ALA A 127 -16.17 6.56 11.95
N LEU A 128 -15.64 5.43 12.41
CA LEU A 128 -14.95 4.46 11.54
C LEU A 128 -15.85 3.94 10.41
N ALA A 129 -17.11 3.59 10.74
CA ALA A 129 -18.10 3.15 9.76
C ALA A 129 -18.34 4.21 8.68
N ARG A 130 -18.49 5.49 9.08
CA ARG A 130 -18.69 6.61 8.16
C ARG A 130 -17.45 6.89 7.32
N GLN A 131 -16.28 6.94 7.95
CA GLN A 131 -15.00 7.26 7.30
C GLN A 131 -14.65 6.26 6.21
N PHE A 132 -14.91 4.98 6.46
CA PHE A 132 -14.54 3.90 5.53
C PHE A 132 -15.72 3.33 4.74
N PHE A 133 -16.88 3.97 4.79
CA PHE A 133 -18.08 3.58 4.03
C PHE A 133 -18.52 2.12 4.27
N VAL A 134 -18.43 1.65 5.51
CA VAL A 134 -18.86 0.32 5.94
C VAL A 134 -19.95 0.41 7.01
N SER A 135 -20.68 -0.68 7.23
CA SER A 135 -21.70 -0.69 8.29
C SER A 135 -21.07 -0.71 9.69
N ARG A 136 -21.79 -0.18 10.70
CA ARG A 136 -21.37 -0.31 12.12
C ARG A 136 -21.26 -1.78 12.55
N ALA A 137 -22.16 -2.63 12.05
CA ALA A 137 -22.14 -4.06 12.32
C ALA A 137 -20.86 -4.73 11.79
N HIS A 138 -20.36 -4.29 10.64
CA HIS A 138 -19.09 -4.76 10.06
C HIS A 138 -17.90 -4.41 10.95
N VAL A 139 -17.79 -3.14 11.37
CA VAL A 139 -16.72 -2.71 12.29
C VAL A 139 -16.78 -3.51 13.60
N LEU A 140 -17.96 -3.65 14.20
CA LEU A 140 -18.14 -4.41 15.44
C LEU A 140 -17.79 -5.89 15.27
N LYS A 141 -18.10 -6.50 14.12
CA LYS A 141 -17.74 -7.88 13.80
C LYS A 141 -16.23 -8.06 13.72
N LEU A 142 -15.55 -7.18 12.98
CA LEU A 142 -14.08 -7.19 12.86
C LEU A 142 -13.40 -7.09 14.23
N LEU A 143 -13.87 -6.17 15.09
CA LEU A 143 -13.33 -6.01 16.44
C LEU A 143 -13.58 -7.23 17.33
N ARG A 144 -14.75 -7.89 17.21
CA ARG A 144 -15.00 -9.15 17.94
C ARG A 144 -14.08 -10.27 17.47
N GLU A 145 -13.85 -10.40 16.17
CA GLU A 145 -12.95 -11.42 15.62
C GLU A 145 -11.50 -11.16 16.05
N ALA A 146 -11.05 -9.90 16.03
CA ALA A 146 -9.72 -9.53 16.55
C ALA A 146 -9.58 -9.83 18.06
N GLU A 147 -10.62 -9.58 18.85
CA GLU A 147 -10.64 -9.91 20.28
C GLU A 147 -10.60 -11.43 20.52
N GLN A 148 -11.33 -12.21 19.71
CA GLN A 148 -11.29 -13.68 19.76
C GLN A 148 -9.90 -14.26 19.43
N LEU A 149 -9.13 -13.58 18.58
CA LEU A 149 -7.75 -13.94 18.27
C LEU A 149 -6.74 -13.41 19.30
N GLY A 150 -7.19 -12.75 20.38
CA GLY A 150 -6.29 -12.19 21.39
C GLY A 150 -5.44 -11.01 20.88
N MET A 151 -5.86 -10.36 19.79
CA MET A 151 -5.17 -9.19 19.24
C MET A 151 -5.53 -7.90 19.99
N ILE A 152 -6.77 -7.80 20.43
CA ILE A 152 -7.26 -6.64 21.17
C ILE A 152 -8.07 -7.08 22.37
N ARG A 153 -8.23 -6.18 23.32
CA ARG A 153 -9.17 -6.32 24.44
C ARG A 153 -10.04 -5.09 24.51
N ARG A 154 -11.36 -5.23 24.56
CA ARG A 154 -12.25 -4.09 24.82
C ARG A 154 -12.01 -3.58 26.23
N THR A 155 -11.90 -2.27 26.40
CA THR A 155 -11.80 -1.63 27.70
C THR A 155 -13.08 -0.86 28.02
N PRO A 156 -13.50 -0.79 29.30
CA PRO A 156 -14.65 0.01 29.67
C PRO A 156 -14.39 1.50 29.41
N SER A 157 -15.19 2.13 28.55
CA SER A 157 -15.21 3.58 28.37
C SER A 157 -16.57 4.03 27.82
N ALA A 158 -16.93 5.29 28.04
CA ALA A 158 -18.21 5.85 27.61
C ALA A 158 -18.40 5.85 26.08
N SER A 159 -17.31 5.97 25.32
CA SER A 159 -17.29 6.02 23.85
C SER A 159 -16.82 4.74 23.18
N GLY A 160 -16.36 3.76 23.97
CA GLY A 160 -15.72 2.54 23.48
C GLY A 160 -14.23 2.73 23.22
N SER A 161 -13.42 1.82 23.73
CA SER A 161 -11.97 1.80 23.56
C SER A 161 -11.47 0.36 23.52
N VAL A 162 -10.30 0.16 22.92
CA VAL A 162 -9.64 -1.14 22.88
C VAL A 162 -8.18 -0.97 23.27
N GLN A 163 -7.68 -1.94 24.03
CA GLN A 163 -6.28 -2.15 24.26
C GLN A 163 -5.72 -3.01 23.13
N LEU A 164 -4.67 -2.56 22.46
CA LEU A 164 -3.90 -3.41 21.54
C LEU A 164 -3.05 -4.37 22.38
N LEU A 165 -3.21 -5.67 22.17
CA LEU A 165 -2.44 -6.71 22.85
C LEU A 165 -1.16 -7.01 22.04
N PRO A 166 -0.13 -7.61 22.66
CA PRO A 166 1.14 -7.89 21.98
C PRO A 166 1.01 -8.54 20.60
N PRO A 167 0.13 -9.55 20.39
CA PRO A 167 -0.06 -10.14 19.06
C PRO A 167 -0.44 -9.12 17.98
N MET A 168 -1.34 -8.18 18.26
CA MET A 168 -1.70 -7.14 17.30
C MET A 168 -0.50 -6.25 16.94
N ARG A 169 0.25 -5.82 17.94
CA ARG A 169 1.39 -4.93 17.73
C ARG A 169 2.48 -5.61 16.92
N GLU A 170 2.83 -6.85 17.29
CA GLU A 170 3.82 -7.67 16.61
C GLU A 170 3.40 -7.96 15.17
N THR A 171 2.16 -8.40 14.93
CA THR A 171 1.64 -8.63 13.58
C THR A 171 1.73 -7.37 12.72
N MET A 172 1.37 -6.20 13.26
CA MET A 172 1.42 -4.96 12.48
C MET A 172 2.86 -4.49 12.22
N LEU A 173 3.75 -4.62 13.19
CA LEU A 173 5.18 -4.36 13.00
C LEU A 173 5.80 -5.30 11.96
N ASN A 174 5.49 -6.60 12.01
CA ASN A 174 5.95 -7.57 11.03
C ASN A 174 5.41 -7.27 9.63
N LEU A 175 4.16 -6.80 9.53
CA LEU A 175 3.59 -6.37 8.25
C LEU A 175 4.36 -5.19 7.66
N PHE A 176 4.65 -4.15 8.46
CA PHE A 176 5.44 -3.00 8.00
C PHE A 176 6.88 -3.41 7.65
N ALA A 177 7.51 -4.24 8.47
CA ALA A 177 8.85 -4.77 8.21
C ALA A 177 8.90 -5.54 6.89
N ALA A 178 7.92 -6.40 6.62
CA ALA A 178 7.84 -7.14 5.36
C ALA A 178 7.61 -6.22 4.16
N ILE A 179 6.75 -5.20 4.28
CA ILE A 179 6.57 -4.18 3.24
C ILE A 179 7.90 -3.47 2.98
N PHE A 180 8.57 -2.97 4.01
CA PHE A 180 9.83 -2.25 3.88
C PHE A 180 10.96 -3.12 3.32
N ALA A 181 11.10 -4.36 3.76
CA ALA A 181 12.07 -5.30 3.21
C ALA A 181 11.82 -5.55 1.72
N GLY A 182 10.56 -5.79 1.33
CA GLY A 182 10.21 -6.00 -0.08
C GLY A 182 10.49 -4.78 -0.95
N PHE A 183 10.29 -3.57 -0.42
CA PHE A 183 10.63 -2.33 -1.13
C PHE A 183 12.14 -2.06 -1.16
N ALA A 184 12.87 -2.29 -0.07
CA ALA A 184 14.31 -2.04 0.01
C ALA A 184 15.06 -2.87 -1.03
N ASP A 185 14.78 -4.17 -1.03
CA ASP A 185 15.38 -5.15 -1.93
C ASP A 185 15.05 -4.81 -3.40
N ALA A 186 13.78 -4.49 -3.70
CA ALA A 186 13.39 -4.08 -5.05
C ALA A 186 14.01 -2.74 -5.50
N VAL A 187 14.25 -1.82 -4.56
CA VAL A 187 14.88 -0.53 -4.83
C VAL A 187 16.34 -0.69 -5.22
N GLU A 188 17.10 -1.54 -4.53
CA GLU A 188 18.51 -1.76 -4.87
C GLU A 188 18.67 -2.28 -6.31
N ASP A 189 17.92 -3.32 -6.68
CA ASP A 189 17.96 -3.87 -8.03
C ASP A 189 17.46 -2.87 -9.08
N ALA A 190 16.42 -2.10 -8.77
CA ALA A 190 15.88 -1.11 -9.69
C ALA A 190 16.85 0.05 -9.92
N LEU A 191 17.57 0.49 -8.87
CA LEU A 191 18.60 1.51 -8.98
C LEU A 191 19.81 0.99 -9.77
N ALA A 192 20.28 -0.23 -9.48
CA ALA A 192 21.38 -0.85 -10.23
C ALA A 192 21.05 -0.97 -11.72
N GLU A 193 19.82 -1.38 -12.05
CA GLU A 193 19.33 -1.42 -13.44
C GLU A 193 19.24 -0.03 -14.07
N TYR A 194 18.75 0.96 -13.32
CA TYR A 194 18.60 2.34 -13.79
C TYR A 194 19.95 3.01 -14.05
N GLU A 195 20.94 2.78 -13.20
CA GLU A 195 22.31 3.30 -13.32
C GLU A 195 23.08 2.58 -14.44
N GLY A 196 22.94 1.26 -14.54
CA GLY A 196 23.49 0.47 -15.64
C GLY A 196 22.91 0.83 -17.01
N ARG A 197 21.85 1.64 -17.05
CA ARG A 197 21.21 2.14 -18.28
C ARG A 197 21.70 3.51 -18.77
N GLN A 198 22.53 4.27 -18.07
CA GLN A 198 22.97 5.55 -18.64
C GLN A 198 23.80 5.32 -19.92
N PRO A 199 23.40 5.91 -21.07
CA PRO A 199 23.84 7.28 -21.37
C PRO A 199 22.81 8.19 -22.10
N SER A 200 23.09 9.50 -22.01
CA SER A 200 22.45 10.66 -22.64
C SER A 200 21.16 11.17 -22.00
N ALA A 201 21.14 12.48 -21.77
CA ALA A 201 20.03 13.24 -21.21
C ALA A 201 18.72 12.96 -21.96
N VAL A 202 17.87 12.14 -21.36
CA VAL A 202 16.46 12.10 -21.73
C VAL A 202 15.85 13.39 -21.18
N PRO A 203 15.29 14.27 -22.02
CA PRO A 203 14.66 15.48 -21.53
C PRO A 203 13.54 15.08 -20.57
N LYS A 204 13.40 15.79 -19.45
CA LYS A 204 12.24 15.69 -18.57
C LYS A 204 10.99 15.81 -19.44
N VAL A 205 10.30 14.71 -19.66
CA VAL A 205 9.03 14.72 -20.36
C VAL A 205 8.02 15.32 -19.39
N ASP A 206 7.54 16.52 -19.71
CA ASP A 206 6.35 17.03 -19.06
C ASP A 206 5.16 16.20 -19.58
N PHE A 207 4.71 15.23 -18.80
CA PHE A 207 3.61 14.34 -19.16
C PHE A 207 2.29 15.06 -19.38
N ARG A 208 2.17 16.35 -18.99
CA ARG A 208 1.02 17.20 -19.30
C ARG A 208 1.03 17.70 -20.74
N SER A 209 2.15 17.57 -21.45
CA SER A 209 2.36 18.06 -22.82
C SER A 209 2.34 16.96 -23.88
N VAL A 210 2.28 15.67 -23.48
CA VAL A 210 2.24 14.54 -24.42
C VAL A 210 0.80 14.26 -24.84
N PRO A 211 0.44 14.35 -26.13
CA PRO A 211 -0.90 14.01 -26.60
C PRO A 211 -1.21 12.53 -26.33
N PRO A 212 -2.49 12.18 -26.06
CA PRO A 212 -2.91 10.85 -25.58
C PRO A 212 -2.62 9.67 -26.53
N GLU A 213 -2.05 9.92 -27.70
CA GLU A 213 -1.78 8.91 -28.72
C GLU A 213 -0.35 8.36 -28.71
N ALA A 214 0.54 8.86 -27.85
CA ALA A 214 1.95 8.44 -27.78
C ALA A 214 2.31 7.80 -26.42
N THR A 215 1.75 6.62 -26.12
CA THR A 215 2.07 5.88 -24.89
C THR A 215 3.22 4.87 -25.13
N PRO A 216 4.37 4.98 -24.45
CA PRO A 216 5.50 4.05 -24.58
C PRO A 216 5.33 2.76 -23.73
N PHE A 217 4.09 2.32 -23.55
CA PHE A 217 3.73 1.16 -22.74
C PHE A 217 2.94 0.17 -23.60
N SER A 218 3.62 -0.39 -24.61
CA SER A 218 3.22 -1.68 -25.17
C SER A 218 3.86 -2.75 -24.28
N PHE A 219 3.04 -3.57 -23.63
CA PHE A 219 3.47 -4.83 -23.02
C PHE A 219 3.58 -5.91 -24.10
#